data_AF-A0AAU1T2U6-F1
#
_entry.id   AF-A0AAU1T2U6-F1
#
_cell.length_a   1.000
_cell.length_b   1.000
_cell.length_c   1.000
_cell.angle_alpha   90.00
_cell.angle_beta   90.00
_cell.angle_gamma   90.00
#
_symmetry.space_group_name_H-M   'P 1'
#
loop_
_entity.id
_entity.type
_entity.pdbx_description
1 polymer ?
#
loop_
_entity_poly.entity_id
_entity_poly.type
_entity_poly.pdbx_seq_one_letter_code
_entity_poly.pdbx_strand_id
1 'polypeptide(L)'
;MSDTTAALVAALIGAGAAVLAGGLALYAALKQVSKSAVTQREQAFWELRRDAYARALVACQGFDRTAWEFSEASKTQAVGSLESLVQKLDDAAYRFEESKAVLDISVPWDGDVARAVRNVDDYIADLMMVVQCWYEGVPNSDGWQPRFASALAKINELVAELVDALREDLARDVEPARRSGRPLRGRVLQPPLLRGSRTPRP
;
A
#
# COMPACT_ATOMS: atom_id res chain seq x y z
N MET A 1 -70.64 -17.34 6.04
CA MET A 1 -69.55 -16.64 6.77
C MET A 1 -68.18 -17.24 6.44
N SER A 2 -67.89 -17.54 5.16
CA SER A 2 -66.64 -18.22 4.74
C SER A 2 -65.66 -17.31 4.02
N ASP A 3 -66.16 -16.32 3.27
CA ASP A 3 -65.33 -15.64 2.25
C ASP A 3 -64.56 -14.45 2.82
N THR A 4 -65.13 -13.74 3.80
CA THR A 4 -64.47 -12.64 4.51
C THR A 4 -63.36 -13.11 5.43
N THR A 5 -63.50 -14.27 6.06
CA THR A 5 -62.46 -14.91 6.88
C THR A 5 -61.31 -15.45 6.02
N ALA A 6 -61.60 -16.03 4.86
CA ALA A 6 -60.58 -16.47 3.91
C ALA A 6 -59.77 -15.29 3.35
N ALA A 7 -60.43 -14.18 3.02
CA ALA A 7 -59.75 -12.96 2.55
C ALA A 7 -58.83 -12.35 3.62
N LEU A 8 -59.24 -12.37 4.90
CA LEU A 8 -58.48 -11.81 6.01
C LEU A 8 -57.23 -12.64 6.34
N VAL A 9 -57.33 -13.98 6.25
CA VAL A 9 -56.18 -14.89 6.39
C VAL A 9 -55.21 -14.75 5.20
N ALA A 10 -55.71 -14.63 3.97
CA ALA A 10 -54.88 -14.39 2.79
C ALA A 10 -54.14 -13.04 2.87
N ALA A 11 -54.82 -11.98 3.36
CA ALA A 11 -54.21 -10.68 3.57
C ALA A 11 -53.12 -10.69 4.66
N LEU A 12 -53.33 -11.42 5.77
CA LEU A 12 -52.33 -11.58 6.84
C LEU A 12 -51.09 -12.37 6.37
N ILE A 13 -51.29 -13.44 5.59
CA ILE A 13 -50.19 -14.21 5.01
C ILE A 13 -49.42 -13.36 3.98
N GLY A 14 -50.13 -12.60 3.14
CA GLY A 14 -49.53 -11.67 2.19
C GLY A 14 -48.72 -10.56 2.88
N ALA A 15 -49.26 -9.97 3.95
CA ALA A 15 -48.56 -8.96 4.75
C ALA A 15 -47.33 -9.53 5.46
N GLY A 16 -47.42 -10.74 6.02
CA GLY A 16 -46.29 -11.44 6.64
C GLY A 16 -45.18 -11.77 5.63
N ALA A 17 -45.55 -12.24 4.44
CA ALA A 17 -44.60 -12.51 3.36
C ALA A 17 -43.91 -11.24 2.86
N ALA A 18 -44.63 -10.12 2.77
CA ALA A 18 -44.06 -8.83 2.36
C ALA A 18 -43.06 -8.27 3.40
N VAL A 19 -43.34 -8.41 4.69
CA VAL A 19 -42.42 -8.00 5.76
C VAL A 19 -41.15 -8.85 5.75
N LEU A 20 -41.27 -10.17 5.57
CA LEU A 20 -40.11 -11.06 5.46
C LEU A 20 -39.29 -10.78 4.20
N ALA A 21 -39.94 -10.55 3.06
CA ALA A 21 -39.27 -10.17 1.81
C ALA A 21 -38.57 -8.80 1.94
N GLY A 22 -39.21 -7.82 2.57
CA GLY A 22 -38.63 -6.50 2.87
C GLY A 22 -37.44 -6.59 3.83
N GLY A 23 -37.53 -7.40 4.88
CA GLY A 23 -36.44 -7.64 5.83
C GLY A 23 -35.23 -8.33 5.20
N LEU A 24 -35.45 -9.32 4.33
CA LEU A 24 -34.38 -9.98 3.57
C LEU A 24 -33.73 -9.05 2.55
N ALA A 25 -34.51 -8.22 1.87
CA ALA A 25 -34.00 -7.22 0.94
C ALA A 25 -33.15 -6.15 1.66
N LEU A 26 -33.60 -5.68 2.83
CA LEU A 26 -32.85 -4.74 3.66
C LEU A 26 -31.55 -5.36 4.19
N TYR A 27 -31.59 -6.61 4.64
CA TYR A 27 -30.39 -7.35 5.06
C TYR A 27 -29.40 -7.54 3.92
N ALA A 28 -29.88 -7.90 2.72
CA ALA A 28 -29.03 -8.02 1.53
C ALA A 28 -28.41 -6.67 1.15
N ALA A 29 -29.17 -5.58 1.22
CA ALA A 29 -28.70 -4.23 0.96
C ALA A 29 -27.63 -3.81 1.98
N LEU A 30 -27.85 -4.03 3.27
CA LEU A 30 -26.86 -3.74 4.32
C LEU A 30 -25.59 -4.56 4.16
N LYS A 31 -25.71 -5.84 3.79
CA LYS A 31 -24.57 -6.71 3.49
C LYS A 31 -23.82 -6.28 2.22
N GLN A 32 -24.52 -5.71 1.25
CA GLN A 32 -23.92 -5.18 0.04
C GLN A 32 -23.19 -3.85 0.33
N VAL A 33 -23.77 -2.99 1.15
CA VAL A 33 -23.15 -1.74 1.62
C VAL A 33 -21.93 -2.02 2.49
N SER A 34 -22.00 -2.99 3.40
CA SER A 34 -20.85 -3.38 4.22
C SER A 34 -19.72 -3.93 3.36
N LYS A 35 -20.04 -4.73 2.33
CA LYS A 35 -19.05 -5.21 1.37
C LYS A 35 -18.45 -4.07 0.54
N SER A 36 -19.27 -3.14 0.04
CA SER A 36 -18.76 -2.01 -0.75
C SER A 36 -17.90 -1.06 0.08
N ALA A 37 -18.25 -0.85 1.35
CA ALA A 37 -17.48 -0.04 2.29
C ALA A 37 -16.12 -0.68 2.61
N VAL A 38 -16.07 -2.01 2.77
CA VAL A 38 -14.81 -2.75 2.94
C VAL A 38 -13.94 -2.63 1.69
N THR A 39 -14.50 -2.83 0.49
CA THR A 39 -13.72 -2.72 -0.75
C THR A 39 -13.22 -1.29 -1.01
N GLN A 40 -14.01 -0.26 -0.68
CA GLN A 40 -13.56 1.13 -0.79
C GLN A 40 -12.44 1.45 0.20
N ARG A 41 -12.54 0.94 1.42
CA ARG A 41 -11.50 1.11 2.44
C ARG A 41 -10.21 0.40 2.04
N GLU A 42 -10.31 -0.82 1.52
CA GLU A 42 -9.17 -1.56 0.98
C GLU A 42 -8.53 -0.81 -0.18
N GLN A 43 -9.32 -0.29 -1.12
CA GLN A 43 -8.79 0.51 -2.24
C GLN A 43 -8.09 1.79 -1.78
N ALA A 44 -8.65 2.52 -0.80
CA ALA A 44 -8.03 3.71 -0.25
C ALA A 44 -6.71 3.39 0.48
N PHE A 45 -6.63 2.27 1.21
CA PHE A 45 -5.38 1.80 1.80
C PHE A 45 -4.35 1.42 0.73
N TRP A 46 -4.78 0.82 -0.38
CA TRP A 46 -3.91 0.49 -1.51
C TRP A 46 -3.29 1.72 -2.16
N GLU A 47 -4.11 2.73 -2.43
CA GLU A 47 -3.65 3.98 -3.02
C GLU A 47 -2.67 4.69 -2.08
N LEU A 48 -3.00 4.77 -0.79
CA LEU A 48 -2.12 5.35 0.23
C LEU A 48 -0.76 4.62 0.31
N ARG A 49 -0.78 3.29 0.32
CA ARG A 49 0.44 2.47 0.38
C ARG A 49 1.32 2.67 -0.85
N ARG A 50 0.72 2.69 -2.06
CA ARG A 50 1.45 2.91 -3.31
C ARG A 50 2.08 4.29 -3.37
N ASP A 51 1.35 5.31 -2.94
CA ASP A 51 1.86 6.68 -2.87
C ASP A 51 3.02 6.77 -1.88
N ALA A 52 2.92 6.11 -0.74
CA ALA A 52 4.00 6.03 0.25
C ALA A 52 5.24 5.29 -0.29
N TYR A 53 5.07 4.21 -1.05
CA TYR A 53 6.17 3.54 -1.76
C TYR A 53 6.89 4.47 -2.73
N ALA A 54 6.12 5.20 -3.54
CA ALA A 54 6.70 6.16 -4.49
C ALA A 54 7.46 7.29 -3.77
N ARG A 55 6.89 7.83 -2.69
CA ARG A 55 7.54 8.89 -1.90
C ARG A 55 8.83 8.39 -1.24
N ALA A 56 8.82 7.20 -0.65
CA ALA A 56 10.01 6.60 -0.05
C ALA A 56 11.14 6.43 -1.10
N LEU A 57 10.83 5.89 -2.28
CA LEU A 57 11.84 5.71 -3.34
C LEU A 57 12.37 7.04 -3.87
N VAL A 58 11.51 8.04 -4.05
CA VAL A 58 11.94 9.39 -4.48
C VAL A 58 12.80 10.05 -3.41
N ALA A 59 12.47 9.89 -2.13
CA ALA A 59 13.28 10.39 -1.02
C ALA A 59 14.66 9.72 -1.00
N CYS A 60 14.74 8.39 -1.14
CA CYS A 60 16.02 7.67 -1.25
C CYS A 60 16.87 8.16 -2.42
N GLN A 61 16.28 8.36 -3.61
CA GLN A 61 17.00 8.88 -4.77
C GLN A 61 17.48 10.32 -4.55
N GLY A 62 16.65 11.16 -3.93
CA GLY A 62 17.04 12.52 -3.56
C GLY A 62 18.19 12.55 -2.56
N PHE A 63 18.16 11.63 -1.59
CA PHE A 63 19.20 11.46 -0.59
C PHE A 63 20.52 10.99 -1.22
N ASP A 64 20.50 9.89 -1.99
CA ASP A 64 21.70 9.35 -2.67
C ASP A 64 22.36 10.39 -3.58
N ARG A 65 21.56 11.12 -4.37
CA ARG A 65 22.07 12.21 -5.20
C ARG A 65 22.75 13.30 -4.38
N THR A 66 22.12 13.74 -3.29
CA THR A 66 22.68 14.81 -2.45
C THR A 66 23.92 14.32 -1.71
N ALA A 67 23.94 13.06 -1.27
CA ALA A 67 25.09 12.43 -0.63
C ALA A 67 26.27 12.31 -1.59
N TRP A 68 26.00 11.99 -2.87
CA TRP A 68 27.02 12.01 -3.91
C TRP A 68 27.56 13.43 -4.15
N GLU A 69 26.68 14.44 -4.29
CA GLU A 69 27.09 15.84 -4.44
C GLU A 69 27.95 16.32 -3.27
N PHE A 70 27.57 15.96 -2.03
CA PHE A 70 28.35 16.22 -0.82
C PHE A 70 29.72 15.53 -0.86
N SER A 71 29.76 14.24 -1.22
CA SER A 71 31.00 13.47 -1.34
C SER A 71 31.98 14.10 -2.31
N GLU A 72 31.52 14.49 -3.50
CA GLU A 72 32.39 15.14 -4.49
C GLU A 72 32.85 16.54 -4.03
N ALA A 73 31.96 17.32 -3.43
CA ALA A 73 32.31 18.65 -2.92
C ALA A 73 33.35 18.57 -1.78
N SER A 74 33.21 17.58 -0.88
CA SER A 74 34.09 17.38 0.28
C SER A 74 35.55 17.06 -0.11
N LYS A 75 35.80 16.58 -1.33
CA LYS A 75 37.16 16.33 -1.85
C LYS A 75 37.91 17.62 -2.20
N THR A 76 37.20 18.70 -2.48
CA THR A 76 37.78 19.94 -3.03
C THR A 76 37.52 21.16 -2.16
N GLN A 77 36.52 21.11 -1.28
CA GLN A 77 36.08 22.20 -0.42
C GLN A 77 36.14 21.77 1.04
N ALA A 78 36.32 22.74 1.94
CA ALA A 78 36.19 22.49 3.37
C ALA A 78 34.74 22.12 3.70
N VAL A 79 34.52 21.07 4.49
CA VAL A 79 33.16 20.60 4.82
C VAL A 79 32.30 21.68 5.47
N GLY A 80 32.91 22.58 6.25
CA GLY A 80 32.22 23.73 6.85
C GLY A 80 31.59 24.69 5.83
N SER A 81 32.05 24.74 4.57
CA SER A 81 31.42 25.55 3.51
C SER A 81 30.28 24.83 2.78
N LEU A 82 29.98 23.58 3.14
CA LEU A 82 28.97 22.74 2.50
C LEU A 82 27.62 22.73 3.24
N GLU A 83 27.36 23.72 4.09
CA GLU A 83 26.13 23.84 4.90
C GLU A 83 24.86 23.63 4.07
N SER A 84 24.79 24.23 2.87
CA SER A 84 23.64 24.06 1.97
C SER A 84 23.42 22.62 1.48
N LEU A 85 24.48 21.80 1.38
CA LEU A 85 24.37 20.38 1.02
C LEU A 85 23.98 19.54 2.24
N VAL A 86 24.49 19.88 3.43
CA VAL A 86 24.08 19.25 4.69
C VAL A 86 22.58 19.48 4.93
N GLN A 87 22.09 20.70 4.72
CA GLN A 87 20.66 21.00 4.86
C GLN A 87 19.80 20.22 3.85
N LYS A 88 20.25 20.09 2.60
CA LYS A 88 19.55 19.25 1.60
C LYS A 88 19.54 17.77 1.96
N LEU A 89 20.62 17.26 2.57
CA LEU A 89 20.70 15.90 3.06
C LEU A 89 19.68 15.67 4.19
N ASP A 90 19.61 16.60 5.13
CA ASP A 90 18.64 16.58 6.23
C ASP A 90 17.19 16.62 5.72
N ASP A 91 16.88 17.53 4.78
CA ASP A 91 15.57 17.60 4.12
C ASP A 91 15.19 16.28 3.41
N ALA A 92 16.17 15.63 2.78
CA ALA A 92 15.95 14.36 2.09
C ALA A 92 15.73 13.19 3.07
N ALA A 93 16.50 13.15 4.17
CA ALA A 93 16.32 12.19 5.25
C ALA A 93 14.94 12.34 5.91
N TYR A 94 14.54 13.58 6.22
CA TYR A 94 13.23 13.89 6.79
C TYR A 94 12.07 13.43 5.89
N ARG A 95 12.17 13.63 4.57
CA ARG A 95 11.15 13.15 3.62
C ARG A 95 11.06 11.62 3.57
N PHE A 96 12.18 10.94 3.76
CA PHE A 96 12.19 9.48 3.87
C PHE A 96 11.48 9.04 5.16
N GLU A 97 11.78 9.68 6.29
CA GLU A 97 11.14 9.41 7.58
C GLU A 97 9.62 9.63 7.54
N GLU A 98 9.15 10.72 6.90
CA GLU A 98 7.73 10.97 6.68
C GLU A 98 7.07 9.84 5.89
N SER A 99 7.75 9.35 4.85
CA SER A 99 7.26 8.25 4.02
C SER A 99 7.22 6.94 4.82
N LYS A 100 8.26 6.66 5.61
CA LYS A 100 8.34 5.53 6.52
C LYS A 100 7.18 5.53 7.52
N ALA A 101 6.86 6.66 8.14
CA ALA A 101 5.75 6.75 9.09
C ALA A 101 4.41 6.32 8.48
N VAL A 102 4.16 6.66 7.21
CA VAL A 102 2.97 6.19 6.48
C VAL A 102 3.05 4.69 6.19
N LEU A 103 4.23 4.17 5.87
CA LEU A 103 4.45 2.74 5.63
C LEU A 103 4.28 1.90 6.90
N ASP A 104 4.78 2.36 8.04
CA ASP A 104 4.62 1.68 9.33
C ASP A 104 3.15 1.52 9.73
N ILE A 105 2.28 2.44 9.29
CA ILE A 105 0.83 2.37 9.52
C ILE A 105 0.13 1.47 8.47
N SER A 106 0.61 1.48 7.23
CA SER A 106 -0.10 0.89 6.08
C SER A 106 0.38 -0.51 5.68
N VAL A 107 1.57 -0.92 6.13
CA VAL A 107 2.20 -2.21 5.83
C VAL A 107 2.08 -3.15 7.04
N PRO A 108 1.89 -4.47 6.85
CA PRO A 108 1.91 -5.42 7.95
C PRO A 108 3.27 -5.41 8.69
N TRP A 109 3.21 -5.44 10.02
CA TRP A 109 4.35 -5.32 10.95
C TRP A 109 5.51 -6.32 10.72
N ASP A 110 5.25 -7.44 10.03
CA ASP A 110 6.18 -8.54 9.76
C ASP A 110 6.54 -8.72 8.26
N GLY A 111 6.27 -7.72 7.42
CA GLY A 111 6.58 -7.77 5.99
C GLY A 111 8.07 -7.53 5.68
N ASP A 112 8.56 -8.14 4.60
CA ASP A 112 9.89 -7.87 4.03
C ASP A 112 10.08 -6.37 3.74
N VAL A 113 9.00 -5.67 3.36
CA VAL A 113 8.95 -4.21 3.19
C VAL A 113 9.26 -3.46 4.50
N ALA A 114 8.61 -3.82 5.61
CA ALA A 114 8.81 -3.15 6.89
C ALA A 114 10.23 -3.37 7.43
N ARG A 115 10.87 -4.50 7.10
CA ARG A 115 12.29 -4.74 7.40
C ARG A 115 13.18 -3.88 6.52
N ALA A 116 12.96 -3.87 5.21
CA ALA A 116 13.78 -3.11 4.27
C ALA A 116 13.72 -1.60 4.54
N VAL A 117 12.54 -1.04 4.81
CA VAL A 117 12.37 0.37 5.17
C VAL A 117 13.15 0.72 6.44
N ARG A 118 13.05 -0.11 7.50
CA ARG A 118 13.81 0.10 8.75
C ARG A 118 15.31 0.06 8.53
N ASN A 119 15.81 -0.90 7.76
CA ASN A 119 17.24 -1.00 7.47
C ASN A 119 17.75 0.25 6.73
N VAL A 120 17.00 0.74 5.73
CA VAL A 120 17.38 1.97 5.02
C VAL A 120 17.39 3.17 5.97
N ASP A 121 16.38 3.29 6.83
CA ASP A 121 16.28 4.36 7.83
C ASP A 121 17.47 4.40 8.78
N ASP A 122 17.82 3.24 9.37
CA ASP A 122 18.94 3.12 10.31
C ASP A 122 20.27 3.57 9.67
N TYR A 123 20.48 3.23 8.39
CA TYR A 123 21.70 3.62 7.68
C TYR A 123 21.68 5.06 7.18
N ILE A 124 20.52 5.63 6.83
CA ILE A 124 20.38 7.07 6.59
C ILE A 124 20.75 7.84 7.87
N ALA A 125 20.25 7.39 9.03
CA ALA A 125 20.56 8.01 10.32
C ALA A 125 22.06 7.91 10.67
N ASP A 126 22.71 6.76 10.46
CA ASP A 126 24.17 6.62 10.65
C ASP A 126 24.95 7.54 9.69
N LEU A 127 24.54 7.63 8.43
CA LEU A 127 25.20 8.54 7.48
C LEU A 127 25.03 10.01 7.88
N MET A 128 23.84 10.41 8.32
CA MET A 128 23.59 11.77 8.81
C MET A 128 24.43 12.10 10.04
N MET A 129 24.57 11.16 10.98
CA MET A 129 25.47 11.30 12.11
C MET A 129 26.92 11.46 11.65
N VAL A 130 27.37 10.69 10.65
CA VAL A 130 28.72 10.81 10.08
C VAL A 130 28.94 12.18 9.46
N VAL A 131 27.98 12.69 8.68
CA VAL A 131 28.02 14.01 8.06
C VAL A 131 28.10 15.11 9.12
N GLN A 132 27.26 15.03 10.16
CA GLN A 132 27.23 16.01 11.23
C GLN A 132 28.56 16.04 12.01
N CYS A 133 29.07 14.87 12.41
CA CYS A 133 30.37 14.78 13.08
C CYS A 133 31.51 15.33 12.21
N TRP A 134 31.46 15.07 10.91
CA TRP A 134 32.45 15.59 9.96
C TRP A 134 32.35 17.11 9.82
N TYR A 135 31.13 17.64 9.72
CA TYR A 135 30.87 19.08 9.64
C TYR A 135 31.32 19.83 10.90
N GLU A 136 31.07 19.25 12.08
CA GLU A 136 31.49 19.80 13.38
C GLU A 136 33.01 19.70 13.63
N GLY A 137 33.75 19.02 12.75
CA GLY A 137 35.19 18.84 12.88
C GLY A 137 35.58 17.88 14.01
N VAL A 138 34.69 16.95 14.38
CA VAL A 138 34.99 15.90 15.36
C VAL A 138 36.18 15.07 14.86
N PRO A 139 37.21 14.80 15.69
CA PRO A 139 38.35 14.01 15.26
C PRO A 139 37.95 12.55 15.00
N ASN A 140 38.44 11.97 13.90
CA ASN A 140 38.27 10.56 13.56
C ASN A 140 39.60 10.02 13.01
N SER A 141 40.16 9.00 13.68
CA SER A 141 41.46 8.40 13.33
C SER A 141 41.48 7.76 11.95
N ASP A 142 40.33 7.23 11.52
CA ASP A 142 40.20 6.48 10.27
C ASP A 142 39.73 7.37 9.12
N GLY A 143 39.45 8.65 9.43
CA GLY A 143 38.90 9.62 8.51
C GLY A 143 37.39 9.48 8.32
N TRP A 144 36.71 10.61 8.12
CA TRP A 144 35.27 10.62 7.87
C TRP A 144 34.90 10.16 6.46
N GLN A 145 35.75 10.45 5.48
CA GLN A 145 35.47 10.15 4.08
C GLN A 145 35.31 8.63 3.80
N PRO A 146 36.19 7.73 4.30
CA PRO A 146 35.98 6.29 4.14
C PRO A 146 34.71 5.78 4.82
N ARG A 147 34.41 6.29 6.03
CA ARG A 147 33.19 5.92 6.77
C ARG A 147 31.92 6.37 6.04
N PHE A 148 31.93 7.60 5.52
CA PHE A 148 30.86 8.14 4.70
C PHE A 148 30.63 7.28 3.44
N ALA A 149 31.69 6.95 2.72
CA ALA A 149 31.61 6.12 1.51
C ALA A 149 31.06 4.72 1.81
N SER A 150 31.48 4.11 2.91
CA SER A 150 30.97 2.81 3.36
C SER A 150 29.48 2.86 3.72
N ALA A 151 29.04 3.90 4.45
CA ALA A 151 27.64 4.07 4.81
C ALA A 151 26.77 4.29 3.56
N LEU A 152 27.22 5.14 2.63
CA LEU A 152 26.51 5.40 1.38
C LEU A 152 26.38 4.14 0.51
N ALA A 153 27.46 3.35 0.40
CA ALA A 153 27.41 2.07 -0.32
C ALA A 153 26.38 1.12 0.29
N LYS A 154 26.27 1.09 1.63
CA LYS A 154 25.32 0.24 2.33
C LYS A 154 23.87 0.70 2.14
N ILE A 155 23.62 2.01 2.16
CA ILE A 155 22.30 2.57 1.81
C ILE A 155 21.90 2.12 0.40
N ASN A 156 22.80 2.21 -0.58
CA ASN A 156 22.48 1.81 -1.96
C ASN A 156 22.16 0.32 -2.11
N GLU A 157 22.83 -0.56 -1.37
CA GLU A 157 22.49 -1.98 -1.29
C GLU A 157 21.08 -2.19 -0.71
N LEU A 158 20.77 -1.53 0.41
CA LEU A 158 19.50 -1.66 1.11
C LEU A 158 18.33 -1.02 0.35
N VAL A 159 18.58 0.04 -0.42
CA VAL A 159 17.58 0.63 -1.32
C VAL A 159 17.22 -0.35 -2.44
N ALA A 160 18.18 -1.13 -2.95
CA ALA A 160 17.87 -2.19 -3.91
C ALA A 160 16.99 -3.28 -3.28
N GLU A 161 17.30 -3.71 -2.06
CA GLU A 161 16.45 -4.64 -1.30
C GLU A 161 15.05 -4.09 -1.06
N LEU A 162 14.93 -2.80 -0.73
CA LEU A 162 13.65 -2.12 -0.57
C LEU A 162 12.86 -2.15 -1.87
N VAL A 163 13.48 -1.82 -3.02
CA VAL A 163 12.81 -1.88 -4.33
C VAL A 163 12.28 -3.28 -4.62
N ASP A 164 13.06 -4.32 -4.33
CA ASP A 164 12.64 -5.71 -4.54
C ASP A 164 11.49 -6.09 -3.60
N ALA A 165 11.56 -5.73 -2.32
CA ALA A 165 10.50 -5.99 -1.35
C ALA A 165 9.19 -5.28 -1.74
N LEU A 166 9.27 -4.02 -2.18
CA LEU A 166 8.12 -3.25 -2.67
C LEU A 166 7.51 -3.87 -3.91
N ARG A 167 8.36 -4.34 -4.83
CA ARG A 167 7.92 -5.03 -6.06
C ARG A 167 7.23 -6.35 -5.75
N GLU A 168 7.76 -7.11 -4.79
CA GLU A 168 7.17 -8.39 -4.38
C GLU A 168 5.83 -8.19 -3.67
N ASP A 169 5.72 -7.20 -2.77
CA ASP A 169 4.45 -6.82 -2.14
C ASP A 169 3.40 -6.48 -3.22
N LEU A 170 3.75 -5.58 -4.14
CA LEU A 170 2.87 -5.23 -5.27
C LEU A 170 2.49 -6.45 -6.14
N ALA A 171 3.39 -7.41 -6.34
CA ALA A 171 3.12 -8.61 -7.13
C ALA A 171 2.16 -9.58 -6.41
N ARG A 172 2.36 -9.78 -5.11
CA ARG A 172 1.51 -10.62 -4.25
C ARG A 172 0.06 -10.14 -4.22
N ASP A 173 -0.20 -8.86 -4.44
CA ASP A 173 -1.56 -8.31 -4.50
C ASP A 173 -2.19 -8.31 -5.89
N VAL A 174 -1.41 -8.44 -6.96
CA VAL A 174 -1.91 -8.61 -8.34
C VAL A 174 -2.26 -10.07 -8.65
N GLU A 175 -1.56 -11.04 -8.08
CA GLU A 175 -1.81 -12.47 -8.32
C GLU A 175 -3.16 -13.04 -7.84
N PRO A 176 -3.75 -12.58 -6.72
CA PRO A 176 -5.11 -12.92 -6.32
C PRO A 176 -6.15 -12.54 -7.39
N ALA A 177 -5.92 -11.45 -8.12
CA ALA A 177 -6.81 -10.99 -9.20
C ALA A 177 -6.70 -11.87 -10.47
N ARG A 178 -5.56 -12.52 -10.71
CA ARG A 178 -5.38 -13.45 -11.85
C ARG A 178 -5.92 -14.86 -11.56
N ARG A 179 -5.84 -15.36 -10.32
CA ARG A 179 -6.40 -16.68 -9.96
C ARG A 179 -7.93 -16.69 -9.88
N SER A 180 -8.58 -15.54 -9.70
CA SER A 180 -10.02 -15.41 -9.96
C SER A 180 -10.27 -15.34 -11.46
N GLY A 181 -10.21 -16.48 -12.16
CA GLY A 181 -10.61 -16.63 -13.56
C GLY A 181 -12.11 -16.38 -13.79
N ARG A 182 -12.63 -15.20 -13.46
CA ARG A 182 -13.93 -14.71 -13.92
C ARG A 182 -13.69 -13.70 -15.04
N PRO A 183 -13.91 -14.08 -16.31
CA PRO A 183 -13.98 -13.09 -17.37
C PRO A 183 -15.18 -12.19 -17.10
N LEU A 184 -14.95 -10.88 -17.03
CA LEU A 184 -15.97 -9.82 -16.99
C LEU A 184 -16.69 -9.66 -18.34
N ARG A 185 -17.10 -10.77 -18.97
CA ARG A 185 -17.93 -10.76 -20.18
C ARG A 185 -19.10 -11.72 -20.03
N GLY A 186 -20.30 -11.15 -20.02
CA GLY A 186 -21.52 -11.85 -20.41
C GLY A 186 -22.33 -12.47 -19.28
N ARG A 187 -22.89 -11.65 -18.39
CA ARG A 187 -24.14 -12.02 -17.69
C ARG A 187 -25.33 -11.38 -18.40
N VAL A 188 -25.51 -11.73 -19.67
CA VAL A 188 -26.82 -11.62 -20.31
C VAL A 188 -27.65 -12.77 -19.75
N LEU A 189 -28.60 -12.44 -18.90
CA LEU A 189 -29.63 -13.37 -18.41
C LEU A 189 -30.38 -13.93 -19.63
N GLN A 190 -30.10 -15.18 -20.02
CA GLN A 190 -31.06 -15.92 -20.84
C GLN A 190 -32.25 -16.32 -19.94
N PRO A 191 -33.49 -16.02 -20.34
CA PRO A 191 -34.67 -16.46 -19.60
C PRO A 191 -34.85 -17.98 -19.73
N PRO A 192 -35.43 -18.65 -18.74
CA PRO A 192 -35.61 -20.10 -18.77
C PRO A 192 -36.65 -20.48 -19.83
N LEU A 193 -36.23 -21.28 -20.81
CA LEU A 193 -37.14 -21.93 -21.75
C LEU A 193 -38.03 -22.93 -21.00
N LEU A 194 -39.32 -22.68 -21.07
CA LEU A 194 -40.38 -23.55 -20.55
C LEU A 194 -40.31 -24.93 -21.20
N ARG A 195 -40.28 -25.96 -20.36
CA ARG A 195 -40.27 -27.38 -20.70
C ARG A 195 -41.63 -27.78 -21.27
N GLY A 196 -41.74 -27.84 -22.60
CA GLY A 196 -42.90 -28.32 -23.34
C GLY A 196 -42.94 -29.84 -23.52
N SER A 197 -44.03 -30.42 -23.00
CA SER A 197 -44.66 -31.73 -23.22
C SER A 197 -44.19 -32.69 -24.33
N ARG A 198 -44.11 -33.96 -23.93
CA ARG A 198 -44.17 -35.20 -24.73
C ARG A 198 -45.37 -35.26 -25.68
N THR A 199 -45.19 -35.94 -26.83
CA THR A 199 -46.12 -36.93 -27.45
C THR A 199 -45.44 -37.71 -28.59
N PRO A 200 -45.98 -38.86 -29.02
CA PRO A 200 -45.23 -40.09 -29.34
C PRO A 200 -44.91 -40.27 -30.84
N ARG A 201 -43.98 -41.19 -31.12
CA ARG A 201 -43.68 -41.66 -32.49
C ARG A 201 -44.70 -42.71 -32.95
N PRO A 202 -45.09 -42.71 -34.24
CA PRO A 202 -45.58 -43.92 -34.91
C PRO A 202 -44.44 -44.91 -35.17
#